data_AF-A0AAV2HYA0-F1
#
_entry.id   AF-A0AAV2HYA0-F1
#
_cell.length_a   1.000
_cell.length_b   1.000
_cell.length_c   1.000
_cell.angle_alpha   90.00
_cell.angle_beta   90.00
_cell.angle_gamma   90.00
#
_symmetry.space_group_name_H-M   'P 1'
#
loop_
_entity.id
_entity.type
_entity.pdbx_description
1 polymer ?
#
loop_
_entity_poly.entity_id
_entity_poly.type
_entity_poly.pdbx_seq_one_letter_code
_entity_poly.pdbx_strand_id
1 'polypeptide(L)'
;IGYNIFTEDPRVAVKHFNGMWNLVIRDVQHKDSGLYECQISSVEKHLRNYVALHVVEPQVKPAQKQNIHISGTTFVNERDSIELKCNATSSDYPIEDIDWFRDGVVLVTDENRGIQIMKKVSLSTRSIYSLLEIKHARLKDQGVYVCRTSNFDVTSIQVNVLNG
;
A
#
# COMPACT_ATOMS: atom_id res chain seq x y z
N ILE A 1 5.23 35.76 -22.41
CA ILE A 1 5.79 35.95 -21.03
C ILE A 1 5.62 34.62 -20.31
N GLY A 2 6.68 34.02 -19.76
CA GLY A 2 6.60 32.79 -18.94
C GLY A 2 7.11 31.48 -19.55
N TYR A 3 7.40 31.42 -20.87
CA TYR A 3 7.93 30.20 -21.51
C TYR A 3 9.47 30.11 -21.53
N ASN A 4 10.15 31.19 -21.16
CA ASN A 4 11.60 31.22 -21.12
C ASN A 4 12.08 30.51 -19.85
N ILE A 5 12.88 29.46 -20.04
CA ILE A 5 13.46 28.69 -18.97
C ILE A 5 14.94 29.11 -18.90
N PHE A 6 15.38 29.58 -17.75
CA PHE A 6 16.77 29.99 -17.48
C PHE A 6 17.43 28.98 -16.54
N THR A 7 17.46 27.72 -16.95
CA THR A 7 18.20 26.66 -16.28
C THR A 7 18.82 25.74 -17.31
N GLU A 8 19.99 25.21 -17.00
CA GLU A 8 20.67 24.18 -17.80
C GLU A 8 20.20 22.77 -17.43
N ASP A 9 19.38 22.63 -16.38
CA ASP A 9 18.85 21.33 -15.95
C ASP A 9 17.72 20.85 -16.89
N PRO A 10 17.95 19.82 -17.72
CA PRO A 10 16.96 19.33 -18.69
C PRO A 10 15.74 18.69 -18.03
N ARG A 11 15.81 18.40 -16.71
CA ARG A 11 14.70 17.86 -15.94
C ARG A 11 13.67 18.92 -15.57
N VAL A 12 14.06 20.19 -15.60
CA VAL A 12 13.24 21.32 -15.19
C VAL A 12 12.48 21.88 -16.40
N ALA A 13 11.16 21.98 -16.26
CA ALA A 13 10.28 22.53 -17.28
C ALA A 13 9.22 23.44 -16.65
N VAL A 14 8.71 24.37 -17.46
CA VAL A 14 7.56 25.21 -17.11
C VAL A 14 6.35 24.75 -17.92
N LYS A 15 5.23 24.47 -17.24
CA LYS A 15 3.96 24.13 -17.89
C LYS A 15 2.87 25.14 -17.53
N HIS A 16 2.21 25.66 -18.55
CA HIS A 16 1.03 26.51 -18.40
C HIS A 16 -0.24 25.70 -18.64
N PHE A 17 -1.11 25.63 -17.64
CA PHE A 17 -2.40 24.93 -17.73
C PHE A 17 -3.45 25.63 -16.87
N ASN A 18 -4.66 25.85 -17.43
CA ASN A 18 -5.77 26.52 -16.76
C ASN A 18 -5.41 27.86 -16.08
N GLY A 19 -4.59 28.68 -16.73
CA GLY A 19 -4.17 29.98 -16.18
C GLY A 19 -3.11 29.91 -15.07
N MET A 20 -2.60 28.72 -14.75
CA MET A 20 -1.55 28.50 -13.75
C MET A 20 -0.22 28.19 -14.42
N TRP A 21 0.85 28.75 -13.86
CA TRP A 21 2.24 28.45 -14.22
C TRP A 21 2.82 27.45 -13.23
N ASN A 22 3.21 26.27 -13.74
CA ASN A 22 3.70 25.16 -12.93
C ASN A 22 5.19 24.92 -13.20
N LEU A 23 5.99 24.83 -12.15
CA LEU A 23 7.34 24.28 -12.19
C LEU A 23 7.25 22.76 -12.16
N VAL A 24 7.89 22.09 -13.13
CA VAL A 24 7.94 20.63 -13.22
C VAL A 24 9.40 20.20 -13.18
N ILE A 25 9.74 19.32 -12.23
CA ILE A 25 11.05 18.69 -12.14
C ILE A 25 10.85 17.19 -12.35
N ARG A 26 11.45 16.63 -13.40
CA ARG A 26 11.41 15.19 -13.69
C ARG A 26 12.57 14.49 -12.98
N ASP A 27 12.42 13.19 -12.71
CA ASP A 27 13.50 12.37 -12.11
C ASP A 27 14.13 13.06 -10.88
N VAL A 28 13.27 13.36 -9.90
CA VAL A 28 13.60 14.15 -8.72
C VAL A 28 14.59 13.40 -7.85
N GLN A 29 15.62 14.10 -7.39
CA GLN A 29 16.73 13.60 -6.59
C GLN A 29 16.74 14.30 -5.23
N HIS A 30 17.35 13.70 -4.20
CA HIS A 30 17.42 14.30 -2.86
C HIS A 30 17.97 15.74 -2.85
N LYS A 31 18.95 16.02 -3.73
CA LYS A 31 19.56 17.34 -3.94
C LYS A 31 18.59 18.42 -4.43
N ASP A 32 17.44 18.03 -4.98
CA ASP A 32 16.42 18.96 -5.45
C ASP A 32 15.56 19.48 -4.29
N SER A 33 15.70 18.92 -3.07
CA SER A 33 15.03 19.43 -1.88
C SER A 33 15.50 20.86 -1.58
N GLY A 34 14.56 21.74 -1.27
CA GLY A 34 14.88 23.14 -1.00
C GLY A 34 13.67 24.06 -1.10
N LEU A 35 13.93 25.36 -0.93
CA LEU A 35 12.92 26.40 -1.05
C LEU A 35 12.86 26.90 -2.50
N TYR A 36 11.69 26.80 -3.11
CA TYR A 36 11.41 27.28 -4.47
C TYR A 36 10.60 28.58 -4.40
N GLU A 37 10.93 29.53 -5.26
CA GLU A 37 10.25 30.83 -5.33
C GLU A 37 9.49 30.97 -6.66
N CYS A 38 8.23 31.41 -6.57
CA CYS A 38 7.46 31.89 -7.70
C CYS A 38 7.39 33.41 -7.63
N GLN A 39 7.87 34.10 -8.67
CA GLN A 39 7.89 35.56 -8.75
C GLN A 39 7.05 36.06 -9.93
N ILE A 40 6.15 37.00 -9.66
CA ILE A 40 5.44 37.78 -10.67
C ILE A 40 5.99 39.21 -10.63
N SER A 41 6.58 39.64 -11.74
CA SER A 41 7.08 41.01 -11.92
C SER A 41 6.11 41.79 -12.80
N SER A 42 5.32 42.69 -12.20
CA SER A 42 4.59 43.73 -12.91
C SER A 42 5.22 45.10 -12.65
N VAL A 43 4.87 46.10 -13.46
CA VAL A 43 5.38 47.48 -13.34
C VAL A 43 5.11 48.10 -11.95
N GLU A 44 4.08 47.61 -11.24
CA GLU A 44 3.63 48.18 -9.97
C GLU A 44 3.86 47.26 -8.75
N LYS A 45 4.03 45.94 -8.94
CA LYS A 45 4.18 44.98 -7.83
C LYS A 45 5.11 43.82 -8.18
N HIS A 46 5.97 43.46 -7.23
CA HIS A 46 6.69 42.20 -7.19
C HIS A 46 6.00 41.27 -6.18
N LEU A 47 5.22 40.31 -6.67
CA LEU A 47 4.64 39.27 -5.83
C LEU A 47 5.59 38.08 -5.80
N ARG A 48 5.89 37.59 -4.60
CA ARG A 48 6.74 36.43 -4.37
C ARG A 48 5.99 35.43 -3.51
N ASN A 49 6.08 34.16 -3.87
CA ASN A 49 5.56 33.06 -3.07
C ASN A 49 6.62 31.96 -2.94
N TYR A 50 6.74 31.36 -1.77
CA TYR A 50 7.75 30.35 -1.48
C TYR A 50 7.11 28.98 -1.22
N VAL A 51 7.71 27.92 -1.74
CA VAL A 51 7.27 26.53 -1.60
C VAL A 51 8.46 25.67 -1.18
N ALA A 52 8.36 24.96 -0.05
CA ALA A 52 9.38 24.01 0.38
C ALA A 52 9.15 22.65 -0.28
N LEU A 53 10.10 22.18 -1.08
CA LEU A 53 10.14 20.83 -1.63
C LEU A 53 10.97 19.94 -0.72
N HIS A 54 10.35 18.86 -0.25
CA HIS A 54 11.02 17.80 0.50
C HIS A 54 11.02 16.53 -0.33
N VAL A 55 12.19 16.12 -0.82
CA VAL A 55 12.35 14.85 -1.56
C VAL A 55 12.70 13.75 -0.57
N VAL A 56 11.90 12.69 -0.56
CA VAL A 56 12.09 11.52 0.28
C VAL A 56 12.42 10.31 -0.58
N GLU A 57 13.42 9.53 -0.18
CA GLU A 57 13.65 8.22 -0.77
C GLU A 57 12.69 7.22 -0.11
N PRO A 58 11.91 6.47 -0.90
CA PRO A 58 11.12 5.38 -0.34
C PRO A 58 12.10 4.40 0.30
N GLN A 59 12.01 4.27 1.62
CA GLN A 59 12.82 3.33 2.39
C GLN A 59 12.40 1.91 1.97
N VAL A 60 13.02 1.36 0.93
CA VAL A 60 13.00 -0.08 0.69
C VAL A 60 13.90 -0.69 1.75
N LYS A 61 13.35 -0.89 2.94
CA LYS A 61 14.06 -1.59 4.01
C LYS A 61 14.50 -2.94 3.44
N PRO A 62 15.78 -3.33 3.56
CA PRO A 62 16.21 -4.68 3.20
C PRO A 62 15.32 -5.65 3.95
N ALA A 63 14.83 -6.71 3.30
CA ALA A 63 13.87 -7.67 3.83
C ALA A 63 14.20 -8.03 5.29
N GLN A 64 13.62 -7.27 6.22
CA GLN A 64 13.65 -7.55 7.64
C GLN A 64 13.01 -8.93 7.73
N LYS A 65 13.53 -9.85 8.54
CA LYS A 65 12.91 -11.18 8.74
C LYS A 65 11.43 -10.96 9.01
N GLN A 66 10.60 -11.13 7.99
CA GLN A 66 9.19 -10.79 8.03
C GLN A 66 8.59 -11.79 8.99
N ASN A 67 8.18 -11.33 10.18
CA ASN A 67 7.52 -12.19 11.15
C ASN A 67 6.03 -12.26 10.81
N ILE A 68 5.72 -12.63 9.56
CA ILE A 68 4.38 -12.89 9.06
C ILE A 68 4.23 -14.38 8.78
N HIS A 69 3.16 -14.98 9.28
CA HIS A 69 2.91 -16.40 9.15
C HIS A 69 1.43 -16.67 8.91
N ILE A 70 1.15 -17.52 7.93
CA ILE A 70 -0.19 -18.02 7.62
C ILE A 70 -0.27 -19.52 7.88
N SER A 71 -1.36 -19.96 8.50
CA SER A 71 -1.66 -21.37 8.76
C SER A 71 -3.15 -21.63 8.71
N GLY A 72 -3.55 -22.90 8.64
CA GLY A 72 -4.95 -23.30 8.63
C GLY A 72 -5.25 -24.38 7.59
N THR A 73 -6.47 -24.35 7.07
CA THR A 73 -6.98 -25.30 6.07
C THR A 73 -6.10 -25.32 4.81
N THR A 74 -5.71 -26.50 4.34
CA THR A 74 -5.02 -26.72 3.05
C THR A 74 -5.83 -27.61 2.12
N PHE A 75 -6.59 -28.55 2.66
CA PHE A 75 -7.56 -29.38 1.95
C PHE A 75 -8.88 -29.33 2.70
N VAL A 76 -9.98 -29.24 1.96
CA VAL A 76 -11.34 -29.15 2.51
C VAL A 76 -12.33 -29.77 1.53
N ASN A 77 -13.38 -30.44 2.01
CA ASN A 77 -14.45 -30.89 1.13
C ASN A 77 -15.42 -29.74 0.84
N GLU A 78 -16.19 -29.84 -0.23
CA GLU A 78 -17.29 -28.90 -0.42
C GLU A 78 -18.23 -28.87 0.79
N ARG A 79 -18.80 -27.69 1.07
CA ARG A 79 -19.72 -27.39 2.19
C ARG A 79 -19.10 -27.31 3.58
N ASP A 80 -17.88 -27.82 3.77
CA ASP A 80 -17.10 -27.65 5.01
C ASP A 80 -16.50 -26.22 5.09
N SER A 81 -15.96 -25.86 6.25
CA SER A 81 -15.39 -24.54 6.49
C SER A 81 -13.90 -24.44 6.12
N ILE A 82 -13.52 -23.36 5.45
CA ILE A 82 -12.12 -22.93 5.31
C ILE A 82 -11.81 -21.98 6.47
N GLU A 83 -10.77 -22.27 7.25
CA GLU A 83 -10.26 -21.39 8.31
C GLU A 83 -8.78 -21.10 8.10
N LEU A 84 -8.44 -19.84 7.86
CA LEU A 84 -7.07 -19.37 7.69
C LEU A 84 -6.71 -18.33 8.74
N LYS A 85 -5.55 -18.51 9.36
CA LYS A 85 -5.01 -17.66 10.43
C LYS A 85 -3.77 -16.96 9.92
N CYS A 86 -3.72 -15.65 10.08
CA CYS A 86 -2.53 -14.86 9.80
C CYS A 86 -2.07 -14.16 11.07
N ASN A 87 -0.79 -14.33 11.41
CA ASN A 87 -0.13 -13.62 12.49
C ASN A 87 1.01 -12.80 11.90
N ALA A 88 1.09 -11.53 12.26
CA ALA A 88 2.19 -10.66 11.87
C ALA A 88 2.71 -9.89 13.08
N THR A 89 4.03 -9.76 13.20
CA THR A 89 4.71 -9.01 14.26
C THR A 89 5.78 -8.11 13.67
N SER A 90 5.95 -6.90 14.21
CA SER A 90 6.97 -5.95 13.75
C SER A 90 7.83 -5.46 14.92
N SER A 91 9.15 -5.33 14.68
CA SER A 91 10.08 -4.79 15.67
C SER A 91 10.02 -3.27 15.79
N ASP A 92 9.60 -2.57 14.73
CA ASP A 92 9.78 -1.13 14.61
C ASP A 92 8.51 -0.37 15.04
N TYR A 93 7.39 -0.68 14.39
CA TYR A 93 6.09 -0.05 14.61
C TYR A 93 4.97 -1.10 14.56
N PRO A 94 3.87 -0.95 15.33
CA PRO A 94 2.74 -1.87 15.26
C PRO A 94 2.16 -1.94 13.85
N ILE A 95 1.81 -3.15 13.41
CA ILE A 95 1.09 -3.35 12.16
C ILE A 95 -0.37 -2.94 12.38
N GLU A 96 -0.86 -2.04 11.55
CA GLU A 96 -2.18 -1.43 11.71
C GLU A 96 -3.31 -2.30 11.17
N ASP A 97 -3.05 -3.02 10.06
CA ASP A 97 -4.08 -3.82 9.41
C ASP A 97 -3.53 -5.03 8.62
N ILE A 98 -4.44 -5.96 8.28
CA ILE A 98 -4.23 -7.11 7.38
C ILE A 98 -5.33 -7.16 6.31
N ASP A 99 -4.94 -7.30 5.06
CA ASP A 99 -5.81 -7.63 3.93
C ASP A 99 -5.67 -9.09 3.53
N TRP A 100 -6.80 -9.71 3.17
CA TRP A 100 -6.85 -11.06 2.60
C TRP A 100 -7.11 -10.99 1.11
N PHE A 101 -6.41 -11.83 0.35
CA PHE A 101 -6.63 -12.01 -1.09
C PHE A 101 -6.79 -13.49 -1.41
N ARG A 102 -7.56 -13.78 -2.46
CA ARG A 102 -7.55 -15.07 -3.15
C ARG A 102 -7.29 -14.83 -4.62
N ASP A 103 -6.22 -15.42 -5.14
CA ASP A 103 -5.81 -15.32 -6.55
C ASP A 103 -5.75 -13.86 -7.05
N GLY A 104 -5.25 -12.96 -6.21
CA GLY A 104 -5.12 -11.53 -6.50
C GLY A 104 -6.39 -10.69 -6.27
N VAL A 105 -7.53 -11.31 -5.94
CA VAL A 105 -8.79 -10.60 -5.63
C VAL A 105 -8.92 -10.41 -4.12
N VAL A 106 -9.20 -9.18 -3.70
CA VAL A 106 -9.41 -8.86 -2.28
C VAL A 106 -10.64 -9.58 -1.73
N LEU A 107 -10.51 -10.16 -0.55
CA LEU A 107 -11.61 -10.74 0.21
C LEU A 107 -12.08 -9.74 1.27
N VAL A 108 -13.39 -9.58 1.35
CA VAL A 108 -14.07 -8.78 2.36
C VAL A 108 -15.09 -9.65 3.07
N THR A 109 -15.48 -9.26 4.29
CA THR A 109 -16.60 -9.89 4.99
C THR A 109 -17.85 -9.81 4.11
N ASP A 110 -18.49 -10.96 3.89
CA ASP A 110 -19.69 -11.11 3.08
C ASP A 110 -20.58 -12.17 3.73
N GLU A 111 -21.59 -11.72 4.47
CA GLU A 111 -22.52 -12.60 5.20
C GLU A 111 -23.30 -13.53 4.27
N ASN A 112 -23.70 -13.06 3.08
CA ASN A 112 -24.45 -13.85 2.10
C ASN A 112 -23.60 -14.99 1.55
N ARG A 113 -22.28 -14.79 1.42
CA ARG A 113 -21.33 -15.84 1.02
C ARG A 113 -20.76 -16.63 2.19
N GLY A 114 -21.11 -16.29 3.43
CA GLY A 114 -20.55 -16.92 4.63
C GLY A 114 -19.06 -16.65 4.82
N ILE A 115 -18.56 -15.51 4.33
CA ILE A 115 -17.17 -15.07 4.49
C ILE A 115 -17.09 -14.13 5.69
N GLN A 116 -16.24 -14.45 6.66
CA GLN A 116 -16.03 -13.64 7.85
C GLN A 116 -14.53 -13.37 8.05
N ILE A 117 -14.18 -12.11 8.30
CA ILE A 117 -12.81 -11.71 8.60
C ILE A 117 -12.79 -11.02 9.96
N MET A 118 -12.04 -11.60 10.88
CA MET A 118 -11.76 -11.01 12.20
C MET A 118 -10.32 -10.53 12.24
N LYS A 119 -10.09 -9.42 12.95
CA LYS A 119 -8.77 -8.83 13.15
C LYS A 119 -8.60 -8.41 14.60
N LYS A 120 -7.42 -8.62 15.17
CA LYS A 120 -7.08 -8.23 16.55
C LYS A 120 -5.66 -7.68 16.58
N VAL A 121 -5.54 -6.40 16.90
CA VAL A 121 -4.26 -5.71 17.07
C VAL A 121 -3.84 -5.78 18.55
N SER A 122 -2.55 -6.02 18.78
CA SER A 122 -1.91 -6.01 20.09
C SER A 122 -0.76 -5.01 20.06
N LEU A 123 -0.96 -3.86 20.71
CA LEU A 123 0.04 -2.79 20.77
C LEU A 123 1.26 -3.17 21.62
N SER A 124 1.07 -3.98 22.68
CA SER A 124 2.15 -4.40 23.58
C SER A 124 3.15 -5.32 22.91
N THR A 125 2.66 -6.25 22.08
CA THR A 125 3.48 -7.20 21.32
C THR A 125 3.76 -6.72 19.89
N ARG A 126 3.26 -5.54 19.51
CA ARG A 126 3.36 -4.97 18.14
C ARG A 126 2.95 -5.99 17.07
N SER A 127 1.88 -6.72 17.36
CA SER A 127 1.43 -7.84 16.53
C SER A 127 -0.04 -7.70 16.18
N ILE A 128 -0.42 -8.26 15.05
CA ILE A 128 -1.80 -8.37 14.59
C ILE A 128 -2.11 -9.83 14.26
N TYR A 129 -3.30 -10.25 14.65
CA TYR A 129 -3.87 -11.55 14.29
C TYR A 129 -5.10 -11.32 13.42
N SER A 130 -5.24 -12.10 12.34
CA SER A 130 -6.46 -12.15 11.55
C SER A 130 -6.92 -13.58 11.30
N LEU A 131 -8.22 -13.80 11.37
CA LEU A 131 -8.89 -15.06 11.03
C LEU A 131 -9.83 -14.80 9.86
N LEU A 132 -9.62 -15.53 8.76
CA LEU A 132 -10.54 -15.63 7.63
C LEU A 132 -11.29 -16.97 7.73
N GLU A 133 -12.62 -16.90 7.74
CA GLU A 133 -13.51 -18.05 7.70
C GLU A 133 -14.38 -17.98 6.44
N ILE A 134 -14.49 -19.10 5.71
CA ILE A 134 -15.48 -19.31 4.65
C ILE A 134 -16.30 -20.54 5.04
N LYS A 135 -17.53 -20.33 5.53
CA LYS A 135 -18.36 -21.37 6.17
C LYS A 135 -18.74 -22.55 5.27
N HIS A 136 -18.90 -22.30 3.98
CA HIS A 136 -19.33 -23.30 3.01
C HIS A 136 -18.42 -23.24 1.79
N ALA A 137 -17.37 -24.05 1.82
CA ALA A 137 -16.43 -24.18 0.72
C ALA A 137 -17.16 -24.62 -0.56
N ARG A 138 -16.78 -24.00 -1.67
CA ARG A 138 -17.17 -24.38 -3.03
C ARG A 138 -15.91 -24.56 -3.85
N LEU A 139 -15.99 -25.31 -4.94
CA LEU A 139 -14.87 -25.43 -5.88
C LEU A 139 -14.23 -24.10 -6.29
N LYS A 140 -15.02 -23.04 -6.49
CA LYS A 140 -14.52 -21.69 -6.83
C LYS A 140 -13.80 -20.95 -5.70
N ASP A 141 -13.87 -21.48 -4.48
CA ASP A 141 -13.16 -20.95 -3.32
C ASP A 141 -11.77 -21.60 -3.16
N GLN A 142 -11.39 -22.57 -4.01
CA GLN A 142 -10.00 -23.02 -4.18
C GLN A 142 -9.11 -21.88 -4.69
N GLY A 143 -7.83 -21.87 -4.29
CA GLY A 143 -6.85 -20.91 -4.79
C GLY A 143 -5.69 -20.65 -3.84
N VAL A 144 -4.84 -19.71 -4.23
CA VAL A 144 -3.78 -19.18 -3.37
C VAL A 144 -4.36 -18.06 -2.53
N TYR A 145 -4.36 -18.25 -1.22
CA TYR A 145 -4.76 -17.24 -0.26
C TYR A 145 -3.53 -16.48 0.21
N VAL A 146 -3.58 -15.15 0.14
CA VAL A 146 -2.51 -14.26 0.56
C VAL A 146 -3.00 -13.41 1.74
N CYS A 147 -2.20 -13.37 2.79
CA CYS A 147 -2.32 -12.38 3.85
C CYS A 147 -1.28 -11.28 3.61
N ARG A 148 -1.73 -10.02 3.54
CA ARG A 148 -0.88 -8.85 3.34
C ARG A 148 -1.07 -7.87 4.49
N THR A 149 0.00 -7.42 5.12
CA THR A 149 -0.05 -6.42 6.18
C THR A 149 -0.06 -4.98 5.64
N SER A 150 -0.40 -4.00 6.47
CA SER A 150 -0.37 -2.58 6.10
C SER A 150 1.03 -2.04 5.74
N ASN A 151 2.09 -2.73 6.15
CA ASN A 151 3.48 -2.46 5.75
C ASN A 151 3.94 -3.28 4.54
N PHE A 152 3.00 -3.91 3.81
CA PHE A 152 3.21 -4.67 2.57
C PHE A 152 3.99 -5.98 2.71
N ASP A 153 4.20 -6.51 3.92
CA ASP A 153 4.67 -7.89 4.07
C ASP A 153 3.58 -8.87 3.63
N VAL A 154 3.98 -9.96 2.99
CA VAL A 154 3.06 -10.93 2.41
C VAL A 154 3.48 -12.36 2.73
N THR A 155 2.48 -13.21 2.95
CA THR A 155 2.65 -14.66 3.00
C THR A 155 1.45 -15.33 2.38
N SER A 156 1.60 -16.58 1.95
CA SER A 156 0.55 -17.28 1.21
C SER A 156 0.41 -18.74 1.57
N ILE A 157 -0.78 -19.28 1.37
CA ILE A 157 -1.12 -20.68 1.54
C ILE A 157 -2.02 -21.15 0.39
N GLN A 158 -1.78 -22.36 -0.11
CA GLN A 158 -2.64 -22.99 -1.10
C GLN A 158 -3.78 -23.73 -0.39
N VAL A 159 -5.01 -23.48 -0.81
CA VAL A 159 -6.20 -24.23 -0.35
C VAL A 159 -6.78 -24.98 -1.54
N ASN A 160 -6.99 -26.29 -1.39
CA ASN A 160 -7.62 -27.15 -2.38
C ASN A 160 -8.99 -27.61 -1.88
N VAL A 161 -10.01 -27.48 -2.73
CA VAL A 161 -11.38 -27.91 -2.42
C VAL A 161 -11.66 -29.21 -3.15
N LEU A 162 -12.00 -30.25 -2.40
CA LEU A 162 -12.26 -31.59 -2.90
C LEU A 162 -13.75 -31.76 -3.19
N ASN A 163 -14.07 -32.40 -4.31
CA ASN A 163 -15.41 -32.93 -4.55
C ASN A 163 -15.62 -34.11 -3.61
N GLY A 164 -16.55 -33.95 -2.67
CA GLY A 164 -17.08 -35.02 -1.84
C GLY A 164 -18.05 -35.91 -2.62
#